data_AF-A0A5Q0GUU2-F1
#
_entry.id   AF-A0A5Q0GUU2-F1
#
_cell.length_a   1.000
_cell.length_b   1.000
_cell.length_c   1.000
_cell.angle_alpha   90.00
_cell.angle_beta   90.00
_cell.angle_gamma   90.00
#
_symmetry.space_group_name_H-M   'P 1'
#
loop_
_entity.id
_entity.type
_entity.pdbx_description
1 polymer ?
#
loop_
_entity_poly.entity_id
_entity_poly.type
_entity_poly.pdbx_seq_one_letter_code
_entity_poly.pdbx_strand_id
1 'polypeptide(L)'
;MADESAEPRGILDGFGAYRTARPDHYRDLFTRGMVVLDTGVLLDCYRYTAATRADFVRALRRVRDRLWVPHQVLAEFWHGREAALAAAGRATARAVERVRLAEEQALRELRTWADRVSCDPGELAGLERVLRDAHEQVAARLAEVTRVVDAEEDPVVADLDGLLYGRVGEPPPPGEREDDPVWRQILAEAARRRRDVLLVADDTARDWWRLDEDGTARGPRPDRYEELRAVAGVRLFLMRPETFLRHVREHVGEQAREKPVDEVERVRRQEHASALQVLALDFVEVFLARDLMPDYHTGEGHVLLRAGEAGGRWRAFLVDPPFADPAAAAKWVGRLVRGHAEAGDNDVVVFRDRPGDRLLDGLANLDVAAMWRAGDAWEGSGAARERGWLAP
;
A
#
# COMPACT_ATOMS: atom_id res chain seq x y z
N MET A 1 -10.80 43.42 -34.53
CA MET A 1 -10.86 43.89 -33.13
C MET A 1 -10.14 42.84 -32.31
N ALA A 2 -8.90 43.15 -31.90
CA ALA A 2 -8.11 42.29 -31.04
C ALA A 2 -8.65 42.44 -29.61
N ASP A 3 -8.81 41.32 -28.92
CA ASP A 3 -9.32 41.26 -27.54
C ASP A 3 -8.25 41.78 -26.57
N GLU A 4 -8.35 43.07 -26.21
CA GLU A 4 -7.46 43.80 -25.30
C GLU A 4 -7.83 43.61 -23.81
N SER A 5 -7.89 42.37 -23.33
CA SER A 5 -8.03 42.12 -21.87
C SER A 5 -7.29 40.88 -21.37
N ALA A 6 -6.13 40.54 -21.93
CA ALA A 6 -5.26 39.54 -21.33
C ALA A 6 -4.41 40.20 -20.24
N GLU A 7 -4.75 39.97 -18.96
CA GLU A 7 -3.90 40.38 -17.83
C GLU A 7 -2.46 39.86 -18.02
N PRO A 8 -1.43 40.65 -17.64
CA PRO A 8 -0.04 40.23 -17.78
C PRO A 8 0.21 38.95 -16.97
N ARG A 9 0.71 37.91 -17.65
CA ARG A 9 0.98 36.60 -17.07
C ARG A 9 2.44 36.45 -16.62
N GLY A 10 2.64 35.91 -15.42
CA GLY A 10 3.93 35.49 -14.87
C GLY A 10 4.17 33.98 -14.98
N ILE A 11 5.38 33.54 -14.60
CA ILE A 11 5.84 32.14 -14.69
C ILE A 11 4.99 31.13 -13.90
N LEU A 12 4.19 31.60 -12.95
CA LEU A 12 3.34 30.76 -12.11
C LEU A 12 1.85 30.78 -12.48
N ASP A 13 1.48 31.46 -13.56
CA ASP A 13 0.08 31.52 -14.01
C ASP A 13 -0.25 30.29 -14.84
N GLY A 14 -1.23 29.50 -14.38
CA GLY A 14 -1.53 28.17 -14.94
C GLY A 14 -0.56 27.07 -14.49
N PHE A 15 0.28 27.33 -13.48
CA PHE A 15 1.22 26.37 -12.90
C PHE A 15 1.05 26.27 -11.38
N GLY A 16 -0.16 26.49 -10.87
CA GLY A 16 -0.41 26.54 -9.43
C GLY A 16 -0.10 25.21 -8.73
N ALA A 17 -0.24 24.09 -9.46
CA ALA A 17 0.12 22.75 -8.99
C ALA A 17 1.60 22.61 -8.59
N TYR A 18 2.51 23.42 -9.15
CA TYR A 18 3.95 23.36 -8.90
C TYR A 18 4.38 24.21 -7.70
N ARG A 19 3.45 24.94 -7.08
CA ARG A 19 3.76 25.73 -5.90
C ARG A 19 3.89 24.84 -4.67
N THR A 20 5.00 24.96 -3.96
CA THR A 20 5.16 24.34 -2.64
C THR A 20 4.17 24.95 -1.66
N ALA A 21 3.33 24.12 -1.05
CA ALA A 21 2.45 24.55 0.02
C ALA A 21 3.27 25.02 1.23
N ARG A 22 2.98 26.23 1.71
CA ARG A 22 3.64 26.79 2.91
C ARG A 22 2.90 26.32 4.17
N PRO A 23 3.56 26.24 5.33
CA PRO A 23 2.91 25.89 6.60
C PRO A 23 1.63 26.69 6.89
N ASP A 24 1.65 28.00 6.60
CA ASP A 24 0.48 28.88 6.80
C ASP A 24 -0.71 28.51 5.91
N HIS A 25 -0.47 27.97 4.71
CA HIS A 25 -1.56 27.49 3.84
C HIS A 25 -2.31 26.32 4.47
N TYR A 26 -1.61 25.44 5.21
CA TYR A 26 -2.26 24.32 5.88
C TYR A 26 -3.16 24.78 7.03
N ARG A 27 -2.74 25.79 7.81
CA ARG A 27 -3.59 26.40 8.83
C ARG A 27 -4.88 26.96 8.23
N ASP A 28 -4.78 27.64 7.08
CA ASP A 28 -5.97 28.14 6.36
C ASP A 28 -6.86 27.00 5.85
N LEU A 29 -6.31 25.86 5.44
CA LEU A 29 -7.12 24.71 5.01
C LEU A 29 -7.92 24.11 6.16
N PHE A 30 -7.31 23.96 7.33
CA PHE A 30 -7.99 23.46 8.53
C PHE A 30 -9.00 24.46 9.13
N THR A 31 -8.97 25.73 8.72
CA THR A 31 -9.86 26.79 9.24
C THR A 31 -10.84 27.35 8.22
N ARG A 32 -10.58 27.22 6.92
CA ARG A 32 -11.43 27.73 5.82
C ARG A 32 -11.67 26.75 4.67
N GLY A 33 -10.86 25.71 4.52
CA GLY A 33 -10.98 24.72 3.44
C GLY A 33 -12.12 23.72 3.62
N MET A 34 -12.35 22.92 2.57
CA MET A 34 -13.12 21.68 2.56
C MET A 34 -12.15 20.49 2.63
N VAL A 35 -12.39 19.56 3.56
CA VAL A 35 -11.57 18.35 3.73
C VAL A 35 -12.31 17.18 3.10
N VAL A 36 -11.67 16.52 2.15
CA VAL A 36 -12.21 15.37 1.43
C VAL A 36 -11.40 14.14 1.79
N LEU A 37 -12.07 13.04 2.15
CA LEU A 37 -11.41 11.76 2.40
C LEU A 37 -11.52 10.88 1.17
N ASP A 38 -10.42 10.22 0.85
CA ASP A 38 -10.39 9.13 -0.13
C ASP A 38 -10.90 7.81 0.46
N THR A 39 -11.29 6.88 -0.42
CA THR A 39 -11.76 5.54 -0.06
C THR A 39 -10.72 4.76 0.75
N GLY A 40 -9.44 4.82 0.35
CA GLY A 40 -8.36 4.09 1.04
C GLY A 40 -8.25 4.50 2.50
N VAL A 41 -8.35 5.80 2.77
CA VAL A 41 -8.27 6.37 4.13
C VAL A 41 -9.40 5.85 5.04
N LEU A 42 -10.59 5.63 4.49
CA LEU A 42 -11.70 5.03 5.24
C LEU A 42 -11.47 3.53 5.48
N LEU A 43 -10.96 2.80 4.49
CA LEU A 43 -10.68 1.37 4.60
C LEU A 43 -9.54 1.06 5.56
N ASP A 44 -8.55 1.94 5.68
CA ASP A 44 -7.42 1.77 6.60
C ASP A 44 -7.84 1.77 8.07
N CYS A 45 -9.03 2.29 8.40
CA CYS A 45 -9.60 2.18 9.74
C CYS A 45 -9.78 0.74 10.21
N TYR A 46 -9.91 -0.23 9.28
CA TYR A 46 -9.93 -1.67 9.59
C TYR A 46 -8.53 -2.27 9.83
N ARG A 47 -7.48 -1.58 9.39
CA ARG A 47 -6.08 -2.01 9.49
C ARG A 47 -5.39 -1.40 10.71
N TYR A 48 -5.94 -0.33 11.29
CA TYR A 48 -5.48 0.26 12.53
C TYR A 48 -5.90 -0.54 13.76
N THR A 49 -5.05 -0.51 14.79
CA THR A 49 -5.45 -0.89 16.15
C THR A 49 -6.62 -0.04 16.62
N ALA A 50 -7.39 -0.56 17.57
CA ALA A 50 -8.51 0.17 18.16
C ALA A 50 -8.10 1.55 18.73
N ALA A 51 -6.89 1.65 19.31
CA ALA A 51 -6.36 2.91 19.83
C ALA A 51 -6.04 3.91 18.72
N THR A 52 -5.36 3.48 17.66
CA THR A 52 -5.00 4.35 16.52
C THR A 52 -6.24 4.78 15.74
N ARG A 53 -7.20 3.87 15.53
CA ARG A 53 -8.51 4.22 14.95
C ARG A 53 -9.22 5.29 15.78
N ALA A 54 -9.33 5.11 17.09
CA ALA A 54 -9.99 6.08 17.96
C ALA A 54 -9.32 7.46 17.92
N ASP A 55 -7.98 7.48 17.85
CA ASP A 55 -7.22 8.72 17.71
C ASP A 55 -7.40 9.39 16.34
N PHE A 56 -7.45 8.59 15.26
CA PHE A 56 -7.69 9.09 13.90
C PHE A 56 -9.11 9.65 13.76
N VAL A 57 -10.12 8.93 14.24
CA VAL A 57 -11.52 9.39 14.29
C VAL A 57 -11.63 10.66 15.14
N ARG A 58 -10.93 10.75 16.27
CA ARG A 58 -10.89 11.98 17.08
C ARG A 58 -10.31 13.16 16.30
N ALA A 59 -9.26 12.95 15.50
CA ALA A 59 -8.70 13.99 14.65
C ALA A 59 -9.70 14.44 13.57
N LEU A 60 -10.38 13.51 12.91
CA LEU A 60 -11.42 13.84 11.93
C LEU A 60 -12.59 14.60 12.56
N ARG A 61 -13.01 14.23 13.78
CA ARG A 61 -14.07 14.95 14.52
C ARG A 61 -13.76 16.43 14.72
N ARG A 62 -12.49 16.82 14.83
CA ARG A 62 -12.08 18.24 14.98
C ARG A 62 -12.26 19.06 13.72
N VAL A 63 -12.23 18.43 12.55
CA VAL A 63 -12.47 19.07 11.26
C VAL A 63 -13.82 18.69 10.67
N ARG A 64 -14.71 18.10 11.47
CA ARG A 64 -16.01 17.58 11.02
C ARG A 64 -16.82 18.61 10.25
N ASP A 65 -16.79 19.87 10.66
CA ASP A 65 -17.54 20.94 9.98
C ASP A 65 -17.05 21.26 8.57
N ARG A 66 -15.85 20.79 8.24
CA ARG A 66 -15.18 20.95 6.95
C ARG A 66 -15.22 19.68 6.12
N LEU A 67 -15.48 18.56 6.79
CA LEU A 67 -15.46 17.26 6.19
C LEU A 67 -16.57 17.14 5.15
N TRP A 68 -16.23 16.54 4.04
CA TRP A 68 -17.18 16.12 3.03
C TRP A 68 -16.64 14.91 2.29
N VAL A 69 -17.49 13.94 1.99
CA VAL A 69 -17.10 12.70 1.33
C VAL A 69 -17.99 12.51 0.10
N PRO A 70 -17.42 12.31 -1.10
CA PRO A 70 -18.17 11.93 -2.29
C PRO A 70 -19.03 10.69 -2.01
N HIS A 71 -20.26 10.65 -2.53
CA HIS A 71 -21.09 9.44 -2.44
C HIS A 71 -20.35 8.22 -3.00
N GLN A 72 -19.63 8.41 -4.10
CA GLN A 72 -18.88 7.34 -4.74
C GLN A 72 -17.79 6.75 -3.83
N VAL A 73 -17.11 7.58 -3.04
CA VAL A 73 -16.12 7.11 -2.06
C VAL A 73 -16.77 6.19 -1.03
N LEU A 74 -18.00 6.49 -0.58
CA LEU A 74 -18.72 5.58 0.31
C LEU A 74 -19.21 4.31 -0.39
N ALA A 75 -19.62 4.39 -1.66
CA ALA A 75 -19.99 3.22 -2.44
C ALA A 75 -18.80 2.25 -2.60
N GLU A 76 -17.61 2.79 -2.85
CA GLU A 76 -16.36 2.03 -2.91
C GLU A 76 -15.95 1.50 -1.53
N PHE A 77 -16.15 2.27 -0.45
CA PHE A 77 -15.91 1.80 0.91
C PHE A 77 -16.76 0.57 1.24
N TRP A 78 -18.06 0.56 0.90
CA TRP A 78 -18.92 -0.59 1.17
C TRP A 78 -18.49 -1.83 0.39
N HIS A 79 -18.08 -1.69 -0.88
CA HIS A 79 -17.51 -2.80 -1.64
C HIS A 79 -16.16 -3.26 -1.07
N GLY A 80 -15.29 -2.31 -0.73
CA GLY A 80 -13.96 -2.58 -0.20
C GLY A 80 -13.97 -3.17 1.23
N ARG A 81 -15.01 -2.88 2.01
CA ARG A 81 -15.17 -3.36 3.40
C ARG A 81 -15.15 -4.89 3.47
N GLU A 82 -15.90 -5.56 2.61
CA GLU A 82 -15.94 -7.02 2.57
C GLU A 82 -14.54 -7.59 2.25
N ALA A 83 -13.86 -6.98 1.27
CA ALA A 83 -12.50 -7.36 0.92
C ALA A 83 -11.50 -7.12 2.06
N ALA A 84 -11.62 -6.02 2.80
CA ALA A 84 -10.78 -5.68 3.94
C ALA A 84 -10.97 -6.67 5.10
N LEU A 85 -12.22 -6.98 5.45
CA LEU A 85 -12.55 -7.97 6.48
C LEU A 85 -12.07 -9.38 6.08
N ALA A 86 -12.30 -9.76 4.82
CA ALA A 86 -11.83 -11.03 4.29
C ALA A 86 -10.29 -11.11 4.25
N ALA A 87 -9.59 -9.99 3.99
CA ALA A 87 -8.13 -9.93 4.02
C ALA A 87 -7.58 -10.17 5.43
N ALA A 88 -8.20 -9.57 6.46
CA ALA A 88 -7.84 -9.85 7.86
C ALA A 88 -8.04 -11.35 8.18
N GLY A 89 -9.19 -11.92 7.80
CA GLY A 89 -9.46 -13.36 7.98
C GLY A 89 -8.43 -14.25 7.28
N ARG A 90 -8.08 -13.95 6.02
CA ARG A 90 -7.04 -14.67 5.28
C ARG A 90 -5.67 -14.55 5.91
N ALA A 91 -5.29 -13.36 6.40
CA ALA A 91 -4.01 -13.14 7.07
C ALA A 91 -3.90 -14.01 8.33
N THR A 92 -4.97 -14.12 9.09
CA THR A 92 -5.03 -14.98 10.27
C THR A 92 -5.00 -16.46 9.92
N ALA A 93 -5.77 -16.89 8.92
CA ALA A 93 -5.72 -18.28 8.45
C ALA A 93 -4.29 -18.65 8.01
N ARG A 94 -3.60 -17.75 7.30
CA ARG A 94 -2.20 -17.93 6.91
C ARG A 94 -1.25 -17.97 8.10
N ALA A 95 -1.46 -17.12 9.11
CA ALA A 95 -0.65 -17.13 10.32
C ALA A 95 -0.81 -18.44 11.10
N VAL A 96 -2.05 -18.93 11.25
CA VAL A 96 -2.35 -20.22 11.88
C VAL A 96 -1.71 -21.37 11.12
N GLU A 97 -1.80 -21.37 9.80
CA GLU A 97 -1.18 -22.40 8.97
C GLU A 97 0.35 -22.42 9.13
N ARG A 98 1.00 -21.25 9.15
CA ARG A 98 2.45 -21.16 9.39
C ARG A 98 2.85 -21.68 10.77
N VAL A 99 2.06 -21.40 11.80
CA VAL A 99 2.27 -21.93 13.15
C VAL A 99 2.18 -23.46 13.13
N ARG A 100 1.21 -24.05 12.43
CA ARG A 100 1.09 -25.50 12.27
C ARG A 100 2.27 -26.14 11.53
N LEU A 101 2.69 -25.56 10.41
CA LEU A 101 3.85 -26.06 9.66
C LEU A 101 5.13 -26.02 10.50
N ALA A 102 5.32 -24.95 11.29
CA ALA A 102 6.43 -24.83 12.22
C ALA A 102 6.37 -25.90 13.33
N GLU A 103 5.18 -26.20 13.85
CA GLU A 103 4.96 -27.28 14.81
C GLU A 103 5.39 -28.63 14.24
N GLU A 104 4.92 -28.99 13.05
CA GLU A 104 5.26 -30.25 12.41
C GLU A 104 6.76 -30.37 12.17
N GLN A 105 7.42 -29.28 11.76
CA GLN A 105 8.86 -29.24 11.59
C GLN A 105 9.59 -29.43 12.92
N ALA A 106 9.19 -28.70 13.97
CA ALA A 106 9.78 -28.83 15.29
C ALA A 106 9.64 -30.26 15.85
N LEU A 107 8.48 -30.89 15.66
CA LEU A 107 8.24 -32.28 16.06
C LEU A 107 9.12 -33.26 15.29
N ARG A 108 9.36 -33.05 13.99
CA ARG A 108 10.27 -33.88 13.19
C ARG A 108 11.72 -33.79 13.67
N GLU A 109 12.20 -32.58 13.93
CA GLU A 109 13.56 -32.37 14.45
C GLU A 109 13.72 -32.97 15.85
N LEU A 110 12.69 -32.82 16.69
CA LEU A 110 12.68 -33.39 18.04
C LEU A 110 12.77 -34.92 18.01
N ARG A 111 11.99 -35.58 17.13
CA ARG A 111 12.06 -37.04 16.94
C ARG A 111 13.42 -37.49 16.42
N THR A 112 13.96 -36.77 15.44
CA THR A 112 15.30 -37.07 14.88
C THR A 112 16.39 -36.96 15.95
N TRP A 113 16.31 -35.95 16.82
CA TRP A 113 17.20 -35.82 17.97
C TRP A 113 17.01 -36.98 18.96
N ALA A 114 15.76 -37.29 19.31
CA ALA A 114 15.43 -38.35 20.25
C ALA A 114 15.97 -39.72 19.80
N ASP A 115 15.87 -40.04 18.50
CA ASP A 115 16.44 -41.25 17.92
C ASP A 115 17.97 -41.30 18.06
N ARG A 116 18.65 -40.16 17.81
CA ARG A 116 20.11 -40.06 17.90
C ARG A 116 20.65 -40.23 19.32
N VAL A 117 19.90 -39.78 20.33
CA VAL A 117 20.31 -39.88 21.74
C VAL A 117 19.67 -41.05 22.48
N SER A 118 18.85 -41.86 21.81
CA SER A 118 18.06 -42.93 22.44
C SER A 118 17.22 -42.43 23.62
N CYS A 119 16.55 -41.29 23.44
CA CYS A 119 15.69 -40.67 24.46
C CYS A 119 14.56 -41.60 24.88
N ASP A 120 14.16 -41.54 26.16
CA ASP A 120 13.03 -42.30 26.66
C ASP A 120 11.72 -41.88 25.96
N PRO A 121 10.86 -42.83 25.51
CA PRO A 121 9.61 -42.49 24.84
C PRO A 121 8.65 -41.61 25.66
N GLY A 122 8.66 -41.73 27.00
CA GLY A 122 7.87 -40.91 27.90
C GLY A 122 8.37 -39.47 27.98
N GLU A 123 9.70 -39.27 27.99
CA GLU A 123 10.32 -37.95 27.90
C GLU A 123 10.03 -37.28 26.56
N LEU A 124 10.18 -38.00 25.44
CA LEU A 124 9.83 -37.51 24.11
C LEU A 124 8.35 -37.11 24.03
N ALA A 125 7.44 -37.96 24.51
CA ALA A 125 6.01 -37.65 24.53
C ALA A 125 5.68 -36.43 25.40
N GLY A 126 6.45 -36.18 26.47
CA GLY A 126 6.36 -34.97 27.27
C GLY A 126 6.74 -33.72 26.48
N LEU A 127 7.87 -33.76 25.77
CA LEU A 127 8.35 -32.65 24.95
C LEU A 127 7.42 -32.36 23.75
N GLU A 128 6.91 -33.39 23.08
CA GLU A 128 5.93 -33.24 22.01
C GLU A 128 4.66 -32.53 22.49
N ARG A 129 4.18 -32.89 23.69
CA ARG A 129 2.98 -32.28 24.28
C ARG A 129 3.19 -30.79 24.58
N VAL A 130 4.32 -30.43 25.17
CA VAL A 130 4.66 -29.02 25.44
C VAL A 130 4.65 -28.20 24.15
N LEU A 131 5.21 -28.75 23.06
CA LEU A 131 5.18 -28.09 21.75
C LEU A 131 3.75 -27.94 21.24
N ARG A 132 2.96 -29.02 21.22
CA ARG A 132 1.56 -28.99 20.75
C ARG A 132 0.73 -27.97 21.51
N ASP A 133 0.77 -28.01 22.83
CA ASP A 133 -0.01 -27.12 23.70
C ASP A 133 0.36 -25.64 23.48
N ALA A 134 1.64 -25.34 23.28
CA ALA A 134 2.10 -23.98 22.99
C ALA A 134 1.58 -23.48 21.63
N HIS A 135 1.62 -24.31 20.59
CA HIS A 135 1.14 -23.95 19.26
C HIS A 135 -0.39 -23.79 19.23
N GLU A 136 -1.12 -24.67 19.93
CA GLU A 136 -2.58 -24.57 20.06
C GLU A 136 -3.00 -23.26 20.74
N GLN A 137 -2.32 -22.88 21.83
CA GLN A 137 -2.59 -21.61 22.52
C GLN A 137 -2.36 -20.39 21.60
N VAL A 138 -1.31 -20.41 20.79
CA VAL A 138 -1.04 -19.33 19.82
C VAL A 138 -2.13 -19.30 18.75
N ALA A 139 -2.49 -20.45 18.17
CA ALA A 139 -3.51 -20.53 17.13
C ALA A 139 -4.89 -20.06 17.63
N ALA A 140 -5.28 -20.46 18.85
CA ALA A 140 -6.52 -20.01 19.48
C ALA A 140 -6.53 -18.48 19.67
N ARG A 141 -5.43 -17.91 20.14
CA ARG A 141 -5.33 -16.45 20.35
C ARG A 141 -5.37 -15.67 19.03
N LEU A 142 -4.76 -16.18 17.97
CA LEU A 142 -4.84 -15.60 16.63
C LEU A 142 -6.30 -15.56 16.12
N ALA A 143 -7.05 -16.65 16.30
CA ALA A 143 -8.45 -16.72 15.90
C ALA A 143 -9.33 -15.72 16.65
N GLU A 144 -9.13 -15.58 17.97
CA GLU A 144 -9.87 -14.65 18.82
C GLU A 144 -9.68 -13.18 18.41
N VAL A 145 -8.43 -12.78 18.10
CA VAL A 145 -8.09 -11.41 17.69
C VAL A 145 -8.73 -11.02 16.35
N THR A 146 -9.11 -12.00 15.52
CA THR A 146 -9.57 -11.77 14.14
C THR A 146 -11.07 -11.97 13.96
N ARG A 147 -11.84 -12.00 15.04
CA ARG A 147 -13.29 -12.26 14.97
C ARG A 147 -13.95 -11.28 13.97
N VAL A 148 -14.58 -11.82 12.93
CA VAL A 148 -15.34 -11.05 11.95
C VAL A 148 -16.51 -10.40 12.67
N VAL A 149 -16.70 -9.10 12.41
CA VAL A 149 -17.74 -8.28 13.03
C VAL A 149 -18.80 -7.98 11.98
N ASP A 150 -20.07 -8.26 12.30
CA ASP A 150 -21.20 -7.89 11.44
C ASP A 150 -21.29 -6.36 11.31
N ALA A 151 -21.90 -5.84 10.23
CA ALA A 151 -21.97 -4.39 9.98
C ALA A 151 -22.63 -3.60 11.12
N GLU A 152 -23.59 -4.23 11.80
CA GLU A 152 -24.35 -3.64 12.92
C GLU A 152 -23.53 -3.62 14.22
N GLU A 153 -22.53 -4.47 14.34
CA GLU A 153 -21.57 -4.50 15.46
C GLU A 153 -20.25 -3.81 15.11
N ASP A 154 -20.11 -3.32 13.87
CA ASP A 154 -18.85 -2.85 13.31
C ASP A 154 -18.45 -1.49 13.91
N PRO A 155 -17.37 -1.44 14.71
CA PRO A 155 -16.95 -0.20 15.36
C PRO A 155 -16.47 0.86 14.35
N VAL A 156 -15.96 0.45 13.18
CA VAL A 156 -15.55 1.40 12.13
C VAL A 156 -16.78 2.06 11.53
N VAL A 157 -17.80 1.28 11.18
CA VAL A 157 -19.06 1.82 10.63
C VAL A 157 -19.73 2.74 11.64
N ALA A 158 -19.82 2.34 12.91
CA ALA A 158 -20.41 3.15 13.96
C ALA A 158 -19.67 4.49 14.18
N ASP A 159 -18.32 4.47 14.17
CA ASP A 159 -17.53 5.69 14.28
C ASP A 159 -17.69 6.63 13.08
N LEU A 160 -17.76 6.06 11.86
CA LEU A 160 -17.90 6.80 10.61
C LEU A 160 -19.31 7.37 10.41
N ASP A 161 -20.35 6.63 10.78
CA ASP A 161 -21.75 7.07 10.62
C ASP A 161 -21.99 8.42 11.32
N GLY A 162 -21.68 8.50 12.62
CA GLY A 162 -21.83 9.76 13.37
C GLY A 162 -20.91 10.89 12.86
N LEU A 163 -19.71 10.55 12.40
CA LEU A 163 -18.75 11.51 11.86
C LEU A 163 -19.25 12.11 10.53
N LEU A 164 -19.72 11.27 9.62
CA LEU A 164 -20.08 11.60 8.24
C LEU A 164 -21.55 11.98 8.06
N TYR A 165 -22.38 11.85 9.08
CA TYR A 165 -23.78 12.25 9.03
C TYR A 165 -23.96 13.69 8.52
N GLY A 166 -24.69 13.84 7.41
CA GLY A 166 -24.93 15.12 6.73
C GLY A 166 -23.72 15.69 5.97
N ARG A 167 -22.66 14.89 5.77
CA ARG A 167 -21.40 15.27 5.10
C ARG A 167 -21.09 14.44 3.87
N VAL A 168 -22.02 13.62 3.42
CA VAL A 168 -21.89 12.81 2.22
C VAL A 168 -22.49 13.57 1.03
N GLY A 169 -21.85 13.48 -0.13
CA GLY A 169 -22.42 13.97 -1.39
C GLY A 169 -23.67 13.21 -1.81
N GLU A 170 -24.43 13.77 -2.73
CA GLU A 170 -25.58 13.10 -3.33
C GLU A 170 -25.12 11.95 -4.25
N PRO A 171 -25.90 10.87 -4.37
CA PRO A 171 -25.63 9.83 -5.37
C PRO A 171 -25.72 10.39 -6.79
N PRO A 172 -24.89 9.88 -7.72
CA PRO A 172 -25.04 10.24 -9.13
C PRO A 172 -26.41 9.77 -9.67
N PRO A 173 -26.97 10.45 -10.69
CA PRO A 173 -28.21 10.04 -11.33
C PRO A 173 -28.14 8.57 -11.82
N PRO A 174 -29.22 7.79 -11.71
CA PRO A 174 -29.24 6.42 -12.20
C PRO A 174 -28.94 6.35 -13.70
N GLY A 175 -27.98 5.50 -14.09
CA GLY A 175 -27.63 5.24 -15.49
C GLY A 175 -26.49 6.08 -16.07
N GLU A 176 -25.96 7.05 -15.32
CA GLU A 176 -24.74 7.77 -15.69
C GLU A 176 -23.51 6.96 -15.25
N ARG A 177 -22.81 6.36 -16.22
CA ARG A 177 -21.45 5.84 -16.01
C ARG A 177 -20.47 6.95 -16.36
N GLU A 178 -19.73 7.39 -15.35
CA GLU A 178 -18.69 8.39 -15.47
C GLU A 178 -17.32 7.73 -15.41
N ASP A 179 -16.35 8.20 -16.21
CA ASP A 179 -14.98 7.66 -16.19
C ASP A 179 -14.24 8.03 -14.89
N ASP A 180 -14.71 9.04 -14.15
CA ASP A 180 -14.15 9.49 -12.87
C ASP A 180 -15.23 10.10 -11.94
N PRO A 181 -16.08 9.25 -11.36
CA PRO A 181 -17.23 9.69 -10.56
C PRO A 181 -16.82 10.42 -9.27
N VAL A 182 -15.69 10.06 -8.66
CA VAL A 182 -15.19 10.72 -7.45
C VAL A 182 -14.79 12.16 -7.77
N TRP A 183 -14.00 12.37 -8.83
CA TRP A 183 -13.51 13.69 -9.17
C TRP A 183 -14.63 14.64 -9.59
N ARG A 184 -15.61 14.18 -10.36
CA ARG A 184 -16.74 15.02 -10.78
C ARG A 184 -17.58 15.49 -9.60
N GLN A 185 -17.80 14.62 -8.60
CA GLN A 185 -18.46 15.02 -7.37
C GLN A 185 -17.64 16.07 -6.60
N ILE A 186 -16.31 15.92 -6.53
CA ILE A 186 -15.42 16.93 -5.93
C ILE A 186 -15.53 18.28 -6.65
N LEU A 187 -15.50 18.29 -7.99
CA LEU A 187 -15.63 19.50 -8.80
C LEU A 187 -16.96 20.22 -8.52
N ALA A 188 -18.07 19.48 -8.54
CA ALA A 188 -19.41 20.01 -8.30
C ALA A 188 -19.51 20.62 -6.89
N GLU A 189 -19.03 19.91 -5.87
CA GLU A 189 -19.09 20.40 -4.50
C GLU A 189 -18.15 21.58 -4.26
N ALA A 190 -16.96 21.58 -4.87
CA ALA A 190 -16.03 22.69 -4.81
C ALA A 190 -16.61 23.96 -5.46
N ALA A 191 -17.28 23.84 -6.60
CA ALA A 191 -17.96 24.95 -7.27
C ALA A 191 -19.11 25.51 -6.40
N ARG A 192 -19.83 24.63 -5.70
CA ARG A 192 -20.92 25.00 -4.78
C ARG A 192 -20.41 25.73 -3.53
N ARG A 193 -19.35 25.22 -2.88
CA ARG A 193 -18.84 25.78 -1.61
C ARG A 193 -17.84 26.93 -1.81
N ARG A 194 -17.16 26.97 -2.96
CA ARG A 194 -16.06 27.90 -3.28
C ARG A 194 -15.01 27.95 -2.17
N ARG A 195 -14.60 26.79 -1.68
CA ARG A 195 -13.52 26.62 -0.69
C ARG A 195 -12.37 25.83 -1.31
N ASP A 196 -11.15 26.15 -0.91
CA ASP A 196 -9.99 25.32 -1.24
C ASP A 196 -10.21 23.89 -0.73
N VAL A 197 -9.76 22.92 -1.53
CA VAL A 197 -9.99 21.50 -1.31
C VAL A 197 -8.72 20.87 -0.78
N LEU A 198 -8.81 20.21 0.38
CA LEU A 198 -7.79 19.33 0.92
C LEU A 198 -8.25 17.89 0.74
N LEU A 199 -7.67 17.17 -0.22
CA LEU A 199 -7.88 15.74 -0.38
C LEU A 199 -6.89 14.97 0.51
N VAL A 200 -7.42 14.24 1.48
CA VAL A 200 -6.66 13.31 2.30
C VAL A 200 -6.70 11.96 1.60
N ALA A 201 -5.59 11.58 0.99
CA ALA A 201 -5.47 10.37 0.19
C ALA A 201 -4.12 9.70 0.45
N ASP A 202 -4.09 8.38 0.29
CA ASP A 202 -2.85 7.62 0.35
C ASP A 202 -2.05 7.73 -0.98
N ASP A 203 -0.79 7.29 -0.95
CA ASP A 203 0.22 7.34 -2.01
C ASP A 203 -0.04 6.35 -3.17
N THR A 204 -1.09 5.53 -3.07
CA THR A 204 -1.40 4.46 -4.04
C THR A 204 -2.14 4.97 -5.28
N ALA A 205 -2.73 6.16 -5.23
CA ALA A 205 -3.46 6.71 -6.36
C ALA A 205 -2.59 7.68 -7.17
N ARG A 206 -1.97 7.15 -8.23
CA ARG A 206 -1.39 7.93 -9.36
C ARG A 206 -2.42 8.85 -10.02
N ASP A 207 -3.69 8.74 -9.63
CA ASP A 207 -4.80 9.59 -10.10
C ASP A 207 -4.83 10.96 -9.41
N TRP A 208 -4.14 11.12 -8.28
CA TRP A 208 -4.13 12.36 -7.49
C TRP A 208 -2.77 13.04 -7.41
N TRP A 209 -1.70 12.28 -7.25
CA TRP A 209 -0.38 12.82 -6.90
C TRP A 209 0.54 13.02 -8.12
N ARG A 210 1.28 14.13 -8.12
CA ARG A 210 2.49 14.30 -8.91
C ARG A 210 3.67 13.72 -8.13
N LEU A 211 4.25 12.64 -8.64
CA LEU A 211 5.45 12.02 -8.10
C LEU A 211 6.70 12.56 -8.80
N ASP A 212 7.84 12.57 -8.11
CA ASP A 212 9.15 12.82 -8.72
C ASP A 212 9.81 11.53 -9.24
N GLU A 213 11.05 11.63 -9.72
CA GLU A 213 11.84 10.52 -10.26
C GLU A 213 12.05 9.38 -9.25
N ASP A 214 12.09 9.71 -7.95
CA ASP A 214 12.26 8.77 -6.85
C ASP A 214 10.91 8.24 -6.31
N GLY A 215 9.79 8.61 -6.95
CA GLY A 215 8.44 8.21 -6.54
C GLY A 215 7.90 9.00 -5.35
N THR A 216 8.56 10.09 -4.93
CA THR A 216 8.13 10.91 -3.81
C THR A 216 7.01 11.86 -4.24
N ALA A 217 5.91 11.88 -3.50
CA ALA A 217 4.80 12.78 -3.79
C ALA A 217 5.17 14.26 -3.55
N ARG A 218 4.96 15.09 -4.58
CA ARG A 218 5.29 16.52 -4.58
C ARG A 218 4.09 17.45 -4.59
N GLY A 219 2.88 16.93 -4.70
CA GLY A 219 1.63 17.71 -4.71
C GLY A 219 0.58 17.14 -5.66
N PRO A 220 -0.49 17.88 -5.97
CA PRO A 220 -1.51 17.45 -6.92
C PRO A 220 -0.99 17.31 -8.33
N ARG A 221 -1.60 16.42 -9.09
CA ARG A 221 -1.41 16.38 -10.53
C ARG A 221 -1.82 17.72 -11.15
N PRO A 222 -1.04 18.22 -12.13
CA PRO A 222 -1.32 19.49 -12.78
C PRO A 222 -2.69 19.56 -13.45
N ASP A 223 -3.12 18.51 -14.14
CA ASP A 223 -4.42 18.44 -14.82
C ASP A 223 -5.59 18.61 -13.84
N ARG A 224 -5.58 17.88 -12.72
CA ARG A 224 -6.61 18.00 -11.66
C ARG A 224 -6.62 19.38 -11.02
N TYR A 225 -5.44 19.92 -10.74
CA TYR A 225 -5.34 21.25 -10.15
C TYR A 225 -5.91 22.32 -11.07
N GLU A 226 -5.50 22.32 -12.35
CA GLU A 226 -5.94 23.34 -13.31
C GLU A 226 -7.43 23.20 -13.65
N GLU A 227 -7.97 21.98 -13.72
CA GLU A 227 -9.41 21.76 -13.92
C GLU A 227 -10.23 22.29 -12.72
N LEU A 228 -9.84 22.00 -11.49
CA LEU A 228 -10.52 22.53 -10.30
C LEU A 228 -10.45 24.06 -10.26
N ARG A 229 -9.31 24.64 -10.64
CA ARG A 229 -9.16 26.10 -10.76
C ARG A 229 -10.09 26.67 -11.82
N ALA A 230 -10.21 26.04 -12.98
CA ALA A 230 -11.08 26.49 -14.06
C ALA A 230 -12.57 26.42 -13.68
N VAL A 231 -12.99 25.32 -13.04
CA VAL A 231 -14.40 25.07 -12.71
C VAL A 231 -14.85 25.85 -11.46
N ALA A 232 -14.04 25.85 -10.40
CA ALA A 232 -14.45 26.35 -9.09
C ALA A 232 -13.66 27.58 -8.62
N GLY A 233 -12.55 27.94 -9.27
CA GLY A 233 -11.71 29.08 -8.87
C GLY A 233 -10.95 28.86 -7.57
N VAL A 234 -10.83 27.61 -7.10
CA VAL A 234 -10.24 27.24 -5.80
C VAL A 234 -9.03 26.33 -5.96
N ARG A 235 -8.17 26.28 -4.95
CA ARG A 235 -6.91 25.52 -4.99
C ARG A 235 -7.12 24.08 -4.51
N LEU A 236 -6.42 23.14 -5.14
CA LEU A 236 -6.34 21.75 -4.69
C LEU A 236 -5.07 21.54 -3.85
N PHE A 237 -5.23 20.85 -2.73
CA PHE A 237 -4.17 20.39 -1.86
C PHE A 237 -4.34 18.91 -1.59
N LEU A 238 -3.22 18.21 -1.42
CA LEU A 238 -3.20 16.81 -1.02
C LEU A 238 -2.40 16.64 0.25
N MET A 239 -2.83 15.69 1.07
CA MET A 239 -2.17 15.36 2.31
C MET A 239 -2.32 13.89 2.61
N ARG A 240 -1.24 13.27 3.08
CA ARG A 240 -1.27 11.88 3.53
C ARG A 240 -1.90 11.76 4.92
N PRO A 241 -2.55 10.64 5.26
CA PRO A 241 -3.22 10.45 6.55
C PRO A 241 -2.34 10.71 7.78
N GLU A 242 -1.07 10.30 7.76
CA GLU A 242 -0.14 10.51 8.87
C GLU A 242 0.24 11.99 9.04
N THR A 243 0.32 12.73 7.93
CA THR A 243 0.60 14.16 7.93
C THR A 243 -0.62 14.94 8.40
N PHE A 244 -1.82 14.50 8.00
CA PHE A 244 -3.08 15.01 8.51
C PHE A 244 -3.19 14.85 10.02
N LEU A 245 -2.91 13.65 10.54
CA LEU A 245 -2.96 13.37 11.97
C LEU A 245 -1.96 14.23 12.75
N ARG A 246 -0.75 14.43 12.22
CA ARG A 246 0.28 15.31 12.81
C ARG A 246 -0.20 16.75 12.90
N HIS A 247 -0.69 17.32 11.80
CA HIS A 247 -1.12 18.72 11.78
C HIS A 247 -2.34 18.99 12.67
N VAL A 248 -3.32 18.09 12.70
CA VAL A 248 -4.49 18.25 13.58
C VAL A 248 -4.08 18.20 15.05
N ARG A 249 -3.05 17.44 15.42
CA ARG A 249 -2.53 17.39 16.81
C ARG A 249 -1.74 18.65 17.17
N GLU A 250 -0.86 19.11 16.28
CA GLU A 250 -0.07 20.33 16.48
C GLU A 250 -0.95 21.56 16.67
N HIS A 251 -2.05 21.68 15.91
CA HIS A 251 -2.95 22.83 16.00
C HIS A 251 -3.82 22.84 17.27
N VAL A 252 -3.83 21.75 18.04
CA VAL A 252 -4.74 21.57 19.21
C VAL A 252 -3.97 21.48 20.53
N GLY A 253 -2.64 21.54 20.50
CA GLY A 253 -1.81 21.57 21.71
C GLY A 253 -1.75 20.26 22.50
N GLU A 254 -2.14 19.14 21.90
CA GLU A 254 -1.92 17.81 22.48
C GLU A 254 -0.47 17.39 22.25
N GLN A 255 0.25 17.00 23.31
CA GLN A 255 1.58 16.40 23.16
C GLN A 255 1.46 15.14 22.29
N ALA A 256 2.24 15.11 21.21
CA ALA A 256 2.22 14.02 20.25
C ALA A 256 2.64 12.72 20.93
N ARG A 257 1.69 11.79 21.10
CA ARG A 257 2.05 10.37 21.19
C ARG A 257 2.48 9.95 19.79
N GLU A 258 3.73 9.55 19.61
CA GLU A 258 4.27 9.14 18.29
C GLU A 258 3.59 7.86 17.79
N LYS A 259 3.24 6.93 18.70
CA LYS A 259 2.70 5.60 18.39
C LYS A 259 1.58 5.54 17.32
N PRO A 260 0.54 6.39 17.35
CA PRO A 260 -0.53 6.33 16.34
C PRO A 260 -0.09 6.85 14.97
N VAL A 261 0.84 7.81 14.92
CA VAL A 261 1.38 8.32 13.64
C VAL A 261 2.25 7.25 13.01
N ASP A 262 3.12 6.61 13.80
CA ASP A 262 3.97 5.51 13.34
C ASP A 262 3.15 4.33 12.85
N GLU A 263 2.01 4.06 13.49
CA GLU A 263 1.14 2.97 13.09
C GLU A 263 0.42 3.27 11.77
N VAL A 264 -0.13 4.48 11.58
CA VAL A 264 -0.71 4.89 10.29
C VAL A 264 0.32 4.78 9.17
N GLU A 265 1.55 5.22 9.43
CA GLU A 265 2.63 5.10 8.46
C GLU A 265 3.03 3.64 8.21
N ARG A 266 3.05 2.79 9.26
CA ARG A 266 3.36 1.36 9.15
C ARG A 266 2.32 0.62 8.32
N VAL A 267 1.02 0.87 8.53
CA VAL A 267 -0.06 0.23 7.76
C VAL A 267 0.14 0.52 6.27
N ARG A 268 0.39 1.78 5.90
CA ARG A 268 0.71 2.17 4.52
C ARG A 268 1.93 1.42 3.96
N ARG A 269 3.03 1.38 4.71
CA ARG A 269 4.25 0.64 4.27
C ARG A 269 3.98 -0.85 4.12
N GLN A 270 3.13 -1.41 4.99
CA GLN A 270 2.80 -2.83 4.99
C GLN A 270 1.90 -3.23 3.82
N GLU A 271 1.09 -2.34 3.26
CA GLU A 271 0.33 -2.62 2.02
C GLU A 271 1.25 -2.87 0.84
N HIS A 272 2.21 -1.96 0.62
CA HIS A 272 3.25 -2.14 -0.39
C HIS A 272 4.07 -3.41 -0.12
N ALA A 273 4.45 -3.67 1.14
CA ALA A 273 5.21 -4.86 1.48
C ALA A 273 4.41 -6.17 1.33
N SER A 274 3.09 -6.17 1.57
CA SER A 274 2.24 -7.37 1.50
C SER A 274 2.04 -7.83 0.05
N ALA A 275 1.95 -6.88 -0.89
CA ALA A 275 1.93 -7.20 -2.32
C ALA A 275 3.21 -7.92 -2.76
N LEU A 276 4.37 -7.41 -2.32
CA LEU A 276 5.66 -8.04 -2.56
C LEU A 276 5.81 -9.40 -1.87
N GLN A 277 5.29 -9.58 -0.66
CA GLN A 277 5.32 -10.85 0.06
C GLN A 277 4.42 -11.91 -0.59
N VAL A 278 3.25 -11.52 -1.12
CA VAL A 278 2.39 -12.43 -1.89
C VAL A 278 3.08 -12.83 -3.18
N LEU A 279 3.65 -11.87 -3.92
CA LEU A 279 4.44 -12.15 -5.11
C LEU A 279 5.64 -13.06 -4.80
N ALA A 280 6.28 -12.88 -3.64
CA ALA A 280 7.38 -13.73 -3.20
C ALA A 280 6.92 -15.18 -3.00
N LEU A 281 5.76 -15.40 -2.38
CA LEU A 281 5.19 -16.76 -2.21
C LEU A 281 4.86 -17.43 -3.54
N ASP A 282 4.22 -16.70 -4.46
CA ASP A 282 3.93 -17.20 -5.81
C ASP A 282 5.24 -17.54 -6.55
N PHE A 283 6.31 -16.78 -6.30
CA PHE A 283 7.63 -17.05 -6.89
C PHE A 283 8.41 -18.17 -6.17
N VAL A 284 8.08 -18.50 -4.90
CA VAL A 284 8.69 -19.64 -4.20
C VAL A 284 8.43 -20.94 -4.98
N GLU A 285 7.26 -21.10 -5.60
CA GLU A 285 6.94 -22.27 -6.43
C GLU A 285 7.95 -22.49 -7.57
N VAL A 286 8.51 -21.41 -8.14
CA VAL A 286 9.54 -21.45 -9.18
C VAL A 286 10.83 -22.07 -8.65
N PHE A 287 11.22 -21.75 -7.41
CA PHE A 287 12.39 -22.35 -6.76
C PHE A 287 12.13 -23.81 -6.34
N LEU A 288 10.95 -24.09 -5.78
CA LEU A 288 10.56 -25.43 -5.34
C LEU A 288 10.50 -26.42 -6.52
N ALA A 289 10.00 -25.98 -7.67
CA ALA A 289 9.99 -26.80 -8.90
C ALA A 289 11.39 -27.17 -9.41
N ARG A 290 12.45 -26.59 -8.83
CA ARG A 290 13.86 -26.86 -9.13
C ARG A 290 14.59 -27.52 -7.96
N ASP A 291 13.85 -28.06 -6.98
CA ASP A 291 14.40 -28.63 -5.74
C ASP A 291 15.29 -27.66 -4.93
N LEU A 292 15.09 -26.35 -5.12
CA LEU A 292 15.82 -25.31 -4.42
C LEU A 292 15.00 -24.79 -3.25
N MET A 293 15.62 -24.67 -2.06
CA MET A 293 15.03 -24.05 -0.88
C MET A 293 15.37 -22.55 -0.84
N PRO A 294 14.38 -21.65 -1.07
CA PRO A 294 14.64 -20.23 -1.05
C PRO A 294 14.58 -19.66 0.38
N ASP A 295 15.58 -18.86 0.73
CA ASP A 295 15.55 -17.93 1.84
C ASP A 295 15.03 -16.56 1.38
N TYR A 296 14.33 -15.84 2.24
CA TYR A 296 13.84 -14.50 1.93
C TYR A 296 14.37 -13.42 2.88
N HIS A 297 14.64 -12.24 2.33
CA HIS A 297 15.03 -11.04 3.05
C HIS A 297 14.22 -9.84 2.56
N THR A 298 13.73 -9.01 3.48
CA THR A 298 12.99 -7.79 3.15
C THR A 298 13.90 -6.57 3.22
N GLY A 299 13.89 -5.73 2.18
CA GLY A 299 14.57 -4.44 2.14
C GLY A 299 13.60 -3.30 1.80
N GLU A 300 14.09 -2.06 1.79
CA GLU A 300 13.27 -0.93 1.34
C GLU A 300 12.90 -1.08 -0.14
N GLY A 301 11.60 -1.19 -0.42
CA GLY A 301 11.04 -1.27 -1.79
C GLY A 301 11.26 -2.59 -2.53
N HIS A 302 11.80 -3.63 -1.89
CA HIS A 302 12.00 -4.94 -2.51
C HIS A 302 12.01 -6.10 -1.51
N VAL A 303 11.67 -7.29 -2.00
CA VAL A 303 11.92 -8.57 -1.33
C VAL A 303 12.98 -9.32 -2.13
N LEU A 304 13.94 -9.89 -1.44
CA LEU A 304 15.01 -10.67 -2.03
C LEU A 304 14.82 -12.13 -1.66
N LEU A 305 14.53 -12.97 -2.65
CA LEU A 305 14.61 -14.42 -2.53
C LEU A 305 15.98 -14.90 -2.98
N ARG A 306 16.58 -15.83 -2.24
CA ARG A 306 17.86 -16.45 -2.58
C ARG A 306 17.77 -17.95 -2.40
N ALA A 307 18.17 -18.71 -3.40
CA ALA A 307 18.33 -20.16 -3.30
C ALA A 307 19.64 -20.59 -3.98
N GLY A 308 20.17 -21.76 -3.67
CA GLY A 308 21.44 -22.19 -4.29
C GLY A 308 21.59 -23.71 -4.36
N GLU A 309 22.34 -24.14 -5.36
CA GLU A 309 22.86 -25.51 -5.49
C GLU A 309 24.40 -25.45 -5.48
N ALA A 310 25.06 -26.60 -5.27
CA ALA A 310 26.52 -26.70 -5.27
C ALA A 310 27.12 -26.21 -6.60
N GLY A 311 27.54 -24.94 -6.64
CA GLY A 311 28.17 -24.31 -7.80
C GLY A 311 27.43 -23.10 -8.41
N GLY A 312 26.27 -22.69 -7.89
CA GLY A 312 25.58 -21.47 -8.37
C GLY A 312 24.46 -20.98 -7.44
N ARG A 313 24.48 -19.68 -7.12
CA ARG A 313 23.43 -19.03 -6.31
C ARG A 313 22.46 -18.30 -7.24
N TRP A 314 21.18 -18.47 -6.96
CA TRP A 314 20.07 -17.86 -7.68
C TRP A 314 19.43 -16.80 -6.79
N ARG A 315 19.12 -15.64 -7.35
CA ARG A 315 18.48 -14.56 -6.59
C ARG A 315 17.35 -13.94 -7.39
N ALA A 316 16.21 -13.77 -6.74
CA ALA A 316 15.09 -13.04 -7.30
C ALA A 316 14.85 -11.77 -6.48
N PHE A 317 14.98 -10.63 -7.16
CA PHE A 317 14.64 -9.33 -6.61
C PHE A 317 13.20 -9.04 -6.99
N LEU A 318 12.29 -9.28 -6.04
CA LEU A 318 10.90 -8.89 -6.20
C LEU A 318 10.79 -7.42 -5.87
N VAL A 319 10.45 -6.64 -6.88
CA VAL A 319 10.40 -5.19 -6.81
C VAL A 319 8.98 -4.75 -7.11
N ASP A 320 8.49 -3.81 -6.31
CA ASP A 320 7.18 -3.18 -6.51
C ASP A 320 7.45 -1.72 -6.79
N PRO A 321 7.77 -1.39 -8.06
CA PRO A 321 8.42 -0.13 -8.36
C PRO A 321 7.49 1.07 -8.19
N PRO A 322 7.82 2.06 -7.34
CA PRO A 322 7.24 3.39 -7.43
C PRO A 322 8.05 4.21 -8.45
N PHE A 323 8.04 3.86 -9.74
CA PHE A 323 8.77 4.64 -10.74
C PHE A 323 7.81 5.44 -11.64
N ALA A 324 8.01 6.76 -11.65
CA ALA A 324 7.35 7.67 -12.59
C ALA A 324 8.04 7.69 -13.96
N ASP A 325 9.35 7.38 -14.00
CA ASP A 325 10.19 7.37 -15.19
C ASP A 325 10.88 6.00 -15.39
N PRO A 326 10.73 5.36 -16.56
CA PRO A 326 11.44 4.13 -16.92
C PRO A 326 12.98 4.20 -16.84
N ALA A 327 13.59 5.37 -17.06
CA ALA A 327 15.05 5.50 -17.00
C ALA A 327 15.56 5.52 -15.54
N ALA A 328 14.87 6.23 -14.65
CA ALA A 328 15.12 6.19 -13.20
C ALA A 328 14.94 4.77 -12.64
N ALA A 329 13.90 4.07 -13.06
CA ALA A 329 13.65 2.67 -12.72
C ALA A 329 14.81 1.74 -13.11
N ALA A 330 15.24 1.79 -14.38
CA ALA A 330 16.34 0.99 -14.88
C ALA A 330 17.66 1.30 -14.15
N LYS A 331 17.88 2.58 -13.78
CA LYS A 331 19.05 2.99 -13.00
C LYS A 331 19.00 2.49 -11.55
N TRP A 332 17.84 2.51 -10.91
CA TRP A 332 17.66 1.98 -9.55
C TRP A 332 17.87 0.46 -9.53
N VAL A 333 17.20 -0.27 -10.41
CA VAL A 333 17.37 -1.72 -10.57
C VAL A 333 18.82 -2.05 -10.92
N GLY A 334 19.42 -1.28 -11.83
CA GLY A 334 20.82 -1.44 -12.20
C GLY A 334 21.79 -1.21 -11.05
N ARG A 335 21.47 -0.36 -10.05
CA ARG A 335 22.27 -0.22 -8.81
C ARG A 335 22.06 -1.39 -7.87
N LEU A 336 20.81 -1.81 -7.70
CA LEU A 336 20.43 -2.96 -6.86
C LEU A 336 21.17 -4.24 -7.32
N VAL A 337 21.19 -4.49 -8.63
CA VAL A 337 21.84 -5.67 -9.23
C VAL A 337 23.37 -5.49 -9.31
N ARG A 338 23.90 -4.32 -9.72
CA ARG A 338 25.36 -4.12 -9.84
C ARG A 338 26.12 -4.25 -8.54
N GLY A 339 25.54 -3.86 -7.40
CA GLY A 339 26.15 -4.08 -6.09
C GLY A 339 26.39 -5.56 -5.76
N HIS A 340 25.79 -6.48 -6.52
CA HIS A 340 25.80 -7.91 -6.27
C HIS A 340 26.29 -8.76 -7.48
N ALA A 341 26.50 -8.12 -8.64
CA ALA A 341 26.91 -8.76 -9.89
C ALA A 341 28.39 -9.17 -9.94
N GLU A 342 29.20 -8.75 -8.96
CA GLU A 342 30.63 -9.10 -8.86
C GLU A 342 30.88 -10.60 -8.55
N ALA A 343 29.83 -11.39 -8.31
CA ALA A 343 29.93 -12.81 -7.92
C ALA A 343 29.51 -13.85 -8.99
N GLY A 344 29.02 -13.44 -10.16
CA GLY A 344 28.66 -14.38 -11.24
C GLY A 344 27.37 -15.19 -11.02
N ASP A 345 26.41 -14.65 -10.25
CA ASP A 345 25.14 -15.32 -9.89
C ASP A 345 24.04 -15.16 -10.97
N ASN A 346 23.14 -16.15 -11.08
CA ASN A 346 21.96 -16.08 -11.95
C ASN A 346 20.86 -15.27 -11.25
N ASP A 347 20.73 -13.98 -11.60
CA ASP A 347 19.75 -13.07 -11.01
C ASP A 347 18.55 -12.81 -11.94
N VAL A 348 17.39 -12.58 -11.32
CA VAL A 348 16.17 -12.09 -11.98
C VAL A 348 15.51 -10.98 -11.18
N VAL A 349 14.90 -10.03 -11.88
CA VAL A 349 14.04 -9.00 -11.30
C VAL A 349 12.59 -9.36 -11.59
N VAL A 350 11.77 -9.43 -10.56
CA VAL A 350 10.39 -9.89 -10.64
C VAL A 350 9.46 -8.73 -10.33
N PHE A 351 8.55 -8.44 -11.25
CA PHE A 351 7.53 -7.41 -11.13
C PHE A 351 6.18 -8.04 -10.82
N ARG A 352 5.34 -7.30 -10.08
CA ARG A 352 3.98 -7.75 -9.77
C ARG A 352 3.11 -7.85 -11.02
N ASP A 353 3.20 -6.84 -11.88
CA ASP A 353 2.44 -6.69 -13.12
C ASP A 353 3.40 -6.38 -14.27
N ARG A 354 2.96 -6.49 -15.53
CA ARG A 354 3.82 -6.19 -16.69
C ARG A 354 4.36 -4.76 -16.62
N PRO A 355 5.70 -4.58 -16.54
CA PRO A 355 6.28 -3.25 -16.60
C PRO A 355 6.22 -2.68 -18.01
N GLY A 356 6.20 -1.36 -18.15
CA GLY A 356 6.14 -0.70 -19.46
C GLY A 356 7.36 -1.01 -20.35
N ASP A 357 7.18 -1.04 -21.67
CA ASP A 357 8.20 -1.52 -22.63
C ASP A 357 9.53 -0.74 -22.54
N ARG A 358 9.49 0.57 -22.27
CA ARG A 358 10.71 1.38 -22.06
C ARG A 358 11.57 0.90 -20.89
N LEU A 359 10.96 0.38 -19.83
CA LEU A 359 11.68 -0.19 -18.69
C LEU A 359 12.30 -1.52 -19.08
N LEU A 360 11.54 -2.37 -19.80
CA LEU A 360 12.04 -3.65 -20.30
C LEU A 360 13.24 -3.46 -21.21
N ASP A 361 13.19 -2.48 -22.13
CA ASP A 361 14.32 -2.13 -23.00
C ASP A 361 15.54 -1.66 -22.20
N GLY A 362 15.32 -0.83 -21.18
CA GLY A 362 16.36 -0.36 -20.27
C GLY A 362 17.04 -1.48 -19.49
N LEU A 363 16.27 -2.47 -19.02
CA LEU A 363 16.78 -3.65 -18.32
C LEU A 363 17.51 -4.62 -19.26
N ALA A 364 17.00 -4.80 -20.47
CA ALA A 364 17.66 -5.61 -21.49
C ALA A 364 19.05 -5.05 -21.86
N ASN A 365 19.18 -3.73 -21.97
CA ASN A 365 20.48 -3.07 -22.21
C ASN A 365 21.48 -3.25 -21.05
N LEU A 366 21.00 -3.62 -19.86
CA LEU A 366 21.81 -3.90 -18.68
C LEU A 366 22.03 -5.41 -18.47
N ASP A 367 21.59 -6.25 -19.41
CA ASP A 367 21.61 -7.72 -19.30
C ASP A 367 20.95 -8.24 -18.00
N VAL A 368 19.83 -7.61 -17.62
CA VAL A 368 19.04 -8.00 -16.45
C VAL A 368 17.84 -8.83 -16.92
N ALA A 369 17.72 -10.07 -16.43
CA ALA A 369 16.52 -10.87 -16.61
C ALA A 369 15.33 -10.26 -15.86
N ALA A 370 14.18 -10.19 -16.50
CA ALA A 370 12.96 -9.62 -15.93
C ALA A 370 11.78 -10.59 -16.09
N MET A 371 10.95 -10.70 -15.07
CA MET A 371 9.72 -11.50 -15.06
C MET A 371 8.55 -10.72 -14.49
N TRP A 372 7.33 -11.05 -14.89
CA TRP A 372 6.10 -10.47 -14.37
C TRP A 372 4.94 -11.45 -14.40
N ARG A 373 3.89 -11.17 -13.62
CA ARG A 373 2.63 -11.92 -13.65
C ARG A 373 1.75 -11.42 -14.80
N ALA A 374 1.19 -12.35 -15.57
CA ALA A 374 0.17 -12.10 -16.60
C ALA A 374 -1.01 -13.04 -16.35
N GLY A 375 -2.02 -12.58 -15.59
CA GLY A 375 -3.10 -13.44 -15.12
C GLY A 375 -2.58 -14.49 -14.14
N ASP A 376 -2.73 -15.78 -14.45
CA ASP A 376 -2.21 -16.90 -13.65
C ASP A 376 -0.88 -17.46 -14.17
N ALA A 377 -0.30 -16.86 -15.22
CA ALA A 377 0.95 -17.30 -15.82
C ALA A 377 2.11 -16.33 -15.54
N TRP A 378 3.32 -16.87 -15.52
CA TRP A 378 4.55 -16.10 -15.50
C TRP A 378 5.01 -15.79 -16.92
N GLU A 379 5.32 -14.51 -17.18
CA GLU A 379 5.95 -14.04 -18.41
C GLU A 379 7.29 -13.36 -18.09
N GLY A 380 8.11 -13.11 -19.11
CA GLY A 380 9.43 -12.51 -18.89
C GLY A 380 10.15 -12.09 -20.16
N SER A 381 11.30 -11.44 -19.95
CA SER A 381 12.20 -10.98 -21.01
C SER A 381 12.90 -12.15 -21.72
N GLY A 382 13.55 -11.88 -22.85
CA GLY A 382 14.39 -12.87 -23.55
C GLY A 382 15.47 -13.44 -22.63
N ALA A 383 16.19 -12.58 -21.91
CA ALA A 383 17.19 -12.99 -20.92
C ALA A 383 16.61 -13.89 -19.79
N ALA A 384 15.36 -13.66 -19.36
CA ALA A 384 14.72 -14.54 -18.39
C ALA A 384 14.43 -15.94 -18.96
N ARG A 385 14.04 -16.04 -20.24
CA ARG A 385 13.86 -17.34 -20.93
C ARG A 385 15.19 -18.06 -21.13
N GLU A 386 16.22 -17.35 -21.61
CA GLU A 386 17.55 -17.90 -21.86
C GLU A 386 18.22 -18.43 -20.59
N ARG A 387 18.01 -17.74 -19.46
CA ARG A 387 18.51 -18.17 -18.14
C ARG A 387 17.61 -19.19 -17.44
N GLY A 388 16.54 -19.64 -18.12
CA GLY A 388 15.67 -20.70 -17.64
C GLY A 388 14.82 -20.32 -16.43
N TRP A 389 14.44 -19.05 -16.28
CA TRP A 389 13.58 -18.59 -15.17
C TRP A 389 12.09 -18.82 -15.41
N LEU A 390 11.68 -18.94 -16.67
CA LEU A 390 10.32 -19.31 -17.06
C LEU A 390 10.23 -20.84 -17.19
N ALA A 391 9.11 -21.41 -16.77
CA ALA A 391 8.80 -22.79 -17.13
C ALA A 391 8.65 -22.89 -18.66
N PRO A 392 9.05 -24.02 -19.28
CA PRO A 392 8.91 -24.24 -20.72
C PRO A 392 7.46 -24.22 -21.21
#